data_AF-X6LG79-F1
#
_entry.id   AF-X6LG79-F1
#
_cell.length_a   1.000
_cell.length_b   1.000
_cell.length_c   1.000
_cell.angle_alpha   90.00
_cell.angle_beta   90.00
_cell.angle_gamma   90.00
#
_symmetry.space_group_name_H-M   'P 1'
#
loop_
_entity.id
_entity.type
_entity.pdbx_description
1 polymer ?
#
loop_
_entity_poly.entity_id
_entity_poly.type
_entity_poly.pdbx_seq_one_letter_code
_entity_poly.pdbx_strand_id
1 'polypeptide(L)'
;AEVPKSFYRIMGVSGNLKTLSEPERGVIEKDYRMSKYTYMPSLFGSNNLIFAEQKDIFIVEESYYFTTLKKEIDDRLVGTNPETKRAVLVFFESKKTIDGFL
;
A
#
# COMPACT_ATOMS: atom_id res chain seq x y z
N ALA A 1 -16.43 9.86 1.56
CA ALA A 1 -17.80 9.36 1.70
C ALA A 1 -17.84 8.46 2.93
N GLU A 2 -18.75 8.69 3.87
CA GLU A 2 -18.92 7.85 5.05
C GLU A 2 -19.93 6.74 4.74
N VAL A 3 -19.68 5.52 5.21
CA VAL A 3 -20.65 4.42 5.04
C VAL A 3 -21.84 4.71 5.95
N PRO A 4 -23.09 4.69 5.45
CA PRO A 4 -24.25 4.92 6.28
C PRO A 4 -24.33 3.92 7.45
N LYS A 5 -24.50 4.45 8.66
CA LYS A 5 -24.49 3.66 9.92
C LYS A 5 -25.82 2.96 10.23
N SER A 6 -26.87 3.24 9.46
CA SER A 6 -28.25 2.82 9.75
C SER A 6 -28.78 1.70 8.85
N PHE A 7 -27.91 0.96 8.17
CA PHE A 7 -28.36 -0.23 7.45
C PHE A 7 -28.72 -1.36 8.40
N TYR A 8 -29.77 -2.11 8.05
CA TYR A 8 -30.14 -3.34 8.75
C TYR A 8 -28.99 -4.35 8.85
N ARG A 9 -28.10 -4.37 7.84
CA ARG A 9 -26.88 -5.18 7.83
C ARG A 9 -25.76 -4.46 7.09
N ILE A 10 -24.61 -4.32 7.76
CA ILE A 10 -23.39 -3.73 7.20
C ILE A 10 -22.40 -4.86 6.92
N MET A 11 -21.89 -4.91 5.69
CA MET A 11 -20.90 -5.88 5.23
C MET A 11 -19.84 -5.14 4.42
N GLY A 12 -18.63 -5.69 4.37
CA GLY A 12 -17.52 -5.12 3.62
C GLY A 12 -16.46 -6.17 3.33
N VAL A 13 -15.61 -5.86 2.37
CA VAL A 13 -14.46 -6.68 1.99
C VAL A 13 -13.23 -5.79 2.04
N SER A 14 -12.16 -6.30 2.66
CA SER A 14 -10.87 -5.64 2.67
C SER A 14 -9.75 -6.67 2.52
N GLY A 15 -8.71 -6.30 1.76
CA GLY A 15 -7.50 -7.09 1.61
C GLY A 15 -6.56 -7.00 2.83
N ASN A 16 -6.74 -6.00 3.70
CA ASN A 16 -5.85 -5.73 4.84
C ASN A 16 -6.52 -5.95 6.21
N LEU A 17 -7.65 -6.66 6.24
CA LEU A 17 -8.46 -6.84 7.46
C LEU A 17 -7.65 -7.41 8.65
N LYS A 18 -6.64 -8.25 8.37
CA LYS A 18 -5.75 -8.83 9.39
C LYS A 18 -4.69 -7.86 9.94
N THR A 19 -4.39 -6.80 9.20
CA THR A 19 -3.29 -5.88 9.49
C THR A 19 -3.80 -4.49 9.89
N LEU A 20 -5.09 -4.37 10.20
CA LEU A 20 -5.65 -3.14 10.74
C LEU A 20 -5.03 -2.85 12.10
N SER A 21 -4.75 -1.58 12.34
CA SER A 21 -4.37 -1.07 13.65
C SER A 21 -5.55 -1.13 14.62
N GLU A 22 -5.26 -1.12 15.92
CA GLU A 22 -6.29 -1.12 16.97
C GLU A 22 -7.32 0.03 16.83
N PRO A 23 -6.94 1.26 16.47
CA PRO A 23 -7.92 2.32 16.18
C PRO A 23 -8.84 1.98 15.00
N GLU A 24 -8.29 1.49 13.89
CA GLU A 24 -9.08 1.14 12.69
C GLU A 24 -10.04 0.00 12.99
N ARG A 25 -9.58 -1.02 13.72
CA ARG A 25 -10.42 -2.11 14.20
C ARG A 25 -11.51 -1.62 15.15
N GLY A 26 -11.18 -0.69 16.03
CA GLY A 26 -12.13 -0.06 16.95
C GLY A 26 -13.29 0.63 16.23
N VAL A 27 -13.03 1.30 15.10
CA VAL A 27 -14.07 1.91 14.26
C VAL A 27 -15.02 0.85 13.69
N ILE A 28 -14.46 -0.24 13.15
CA ILE A 28 -15.25 -1.34 12.56
C ILE A 28 -16.17 -2.00 13.62
N GLU A 29 -15.62 -2.26 14.82
CA GLU A 29 -16.33 -2.96 15.89
C GLU A 29 -17.34 -2.07 16.62
N LYS A 30 -16.99 -0.80 16.89
CA LYS A 30 -17.81 0.09 17.73
C LYS A 30 -18.78 0.94 16.92
N ASP A 31 -18.31 1.54 15.83
CA ASP A 31 -19.11 2.48 15.05
C ASP A 31 -19.98 1.76 14.02
N TYR A 32 -19.44 0.69 13.41
CA TYR A 32 -20.14 -0.11 12.40
C TYR A 32 -20.68 -1.44 12.92
N ARG A 33 -20.39 -1.79 14.19
CA ARG A 33 -20.90 -2.99 14.88
C ARG A 33 -20.62 -4.30 14.14
N MET A 34 -19.53 -4.35 13.37
CA MET A 34 -19.09 -5.54 12.67
C MET A 34 -18.21 -6.38 13.60
N SER A 35 -18.69 -7.56 13.98
CA SER A 35 -17.97 -8.47 14.90
C SER A 35 -17.61 -9.81 14.26
N LYS A 36 -18.04 -10.06 13.01
CA LYS A 36 -17.77 -11.30 12.29
C LYS A 36 -16.82 -11.04 11.13
N TYR A 37 -15.72 -11.77 11.13
CA TYR A 37 -14.70 -11.72 10.09
C TYR A 37 -14.61 -13.07 9.38
N THR A 38 -14.48 -13.06 8.05
CA THR A 38 -14.28 -14.28 7.25
C THR A 38 -13.11 -14.02 6.32
N TYR A 39 -12.13 -14.92 6.32
CA TYR A 39 -10.91 -14.78 5.56
C TYR A 39 -10.92 -15.75 4.39
N MET A 40 -11.01 -15.20 3.18
CA MET A 40 -10.85 -15.98 1.96
C MET A 40 -9.35 -16.25 1.74
N PRO A 41 -8.94 -17.51 1.48
CA PRO A 41 -7.55 -17.80 1.13
C PRO A 41 -7.18 -17.13 -0.20
N SER A 42 -5.92 -16.74 -0.34
CA SER A 42 -5.38 -16.26 -1.62
C SER A 42 -5.42 -17.38 -2.66
N LEU A 43 -5.96 -17.10 -3.84
CA LEU A 43 -5.90 -18.02 -4.99
C LEU A 43 -4.50 -18.06 -5.62
N PHE A 44 -3.70 -17.02 -5.41
CA PHE A 44 -2.40 -16.82 -6.08
C PHE A 44 -1.21 -17.27 -5.23
N GLY A 45 -1.45 -18.04 -4.17
CA GLY A 45 -0.41 -18.47 -3.25
C GLY A 45 0.18 -17.33 -2.42
N SER A 46 1.44 -17.50 -2.01
CA SER A 46 2.17 -16.53 -1.19
C SER A 46 2.59 -15.30 -1.99
N ASN A 47 2.68 -14.16 -1.32
CA ASN A 47 3.20 -12.94 -1.92
C ASN A 47 4.71 -13.08 -2.18
N ASN A 48 5.16 -12.68 -3.36
CA ASN A 48 6.59 -12.66 -3.73
C ASN A 48 7.31 -11.37 -3.27
N LEU A 49 6.57 -10.40 -2.74
CA LEU A 49 7.15 -9.18 -2.18
C LEU A 49 7.84 -9.47 -0.84
N ILE A 50 9.17 -9.37 -0.82
CA ILE A 50 9.97 -9.40 0.40
C ILE A 50 10.41 -7.96 0.68
N PHE A 51 9.63 -7.27 1.52
CA PHE A 51 10.01 -5.94 2.00
C PHE A 51 11.21 -6.04 2.94
N ALA A 52 12.27 -5.30 2.65
CA ALA A 52 13.46 -5.21 3.47
C ALA A 52 13.65 -3.75 3.89
N GLU A 53 13.26 -3.43 5.12
CA GLU A 53 13.26 -2.06 5.67
C GLU A 53 14.59 -1.31 5.41
N GLN A 54 15.73 -1.96 5.62
CA GLN A 54 17.05 -1.33 5.43
C GLN A 54 17.41 -1.09 3.96
N LYS A 55 16.71 -1.72 3.01
CA LYS A 55 16.99 -1.62 1.56
C LYS A 55 15.91 -0.84 0.81
N ASP A 56 14.67 -0.91 1.27
CA ASP A 56 13.51 -0.37 0.56
C ASP A 56 13.05 0.99 1.15
N ILE A 57 13.60 1.43 2.28
CA ILE A 57 13.37 2.78 2.83
C ILE A 57 14.58 3.67 2.58
N PHE A 58 14.34 4.82 1.95
CA PHE A 58 15.35 5.84 1.71
C PHE A 58 14.99 7.13 2.43
N ILE A 59 15.91 7.64 3.24
CA ILE A 59 15.83 8.99 3.81
C ILE A 59 16.84 9.83 3.03
N VAL A 60 16.34 10.82 2.30
CA VAL A 60 17.15 11.68 1.43
C VAL A 60 16.81 13.14 1.66
N GLU A 61 17.75 14.04 1.34
CA GLU A 61 17.45 15.46 1.32
C GLU A 61 16.44 15.78 0.22
N GLU A 62 15.62 16.82 0.44
CA GLU A 62 14.57 17.23 -0.48
C GLU A 62 15.09 17.52 -1.89
N SER A 63 16.29 18.11 -2.00
CA SER A 63 16.97 18.41 -3.27
C SER A 63 17.28 17.16 -4.11
N TYR A 64 17.49 16.00 -3.45
CA TYR A 64 17.79 14.72 -4.11
C TYR A 64 16.57 13.82 -4.27
N TYR A 65 15.40 14.21 -3.75
CA TYR A 65 14.20 13.37 -3.71
C TYR A 65 13.85 12.79 -5.09
N PHE A 66 13.66 13.65 -6.11
CA PHE A 66 13.29 13.19 -7.45
C PHE A 66 14.42 12.46 -8.16
N THR A 67 15.67 12.84 -7.97
CA THR A 67 16.82 12.18 -8.60
C THR A 67 16.99 10.76 -8.06
N THR A 68 16.90 10.57 -6.75
CA THR A 68 16.93 9.25 -6.11
C THR A 68 15.76 8.39 -6.57
N LEU A 69 14.56 8.97 -6.65
CA LEU A 69 13.37 8.25 -7.12
C LEU A 69 13.49 7.80 -8.59
N LYS A 70 13.97 8.69 -9.48
CA LYS A 70 14.22 8.34 -10.90
C LYS A 70 15.25 7.23 -11.02
N LYS A 71 16.34 7.32 -10.27
CA LYS A 71 17.37 6.27 -10.22
C LYS A 71 16.78 4.93 -9.77
N GLU A 72 16.00 4.90 -8.69
CA GLU A 72 15.36 3.67 -8.23
C GLU A 72 14.41 3.09 -9.28
N ILE A 73 13.64 3.93 -9.98
CA ILE A 73 12.78 3.48 -11.09
C ILE A 73 13.61 2.85 -12.20
N ASP A 74 14.67 3.54 -12.66
CA ASP A 74 15.53 3.07 -13.74
C ASP A 74 16.24 1.76 -13.35
N ASP A 75 16.78 1.68 -12.13
CA ASP A 75 17.46 0.49 -11.62
C ASP A 75 16.52 -0.73 -11.59
N ARG A 76 15.24 -0.54 -11.23
CA ARG A 76 14.23 -1.62 -11.24
C ARG A 76 13.72 -1.96 -12.64
N LEU A 77 13.65 -0.99 -13.55
CA LEU A 77 13.21 -1.22 -14.93
C LEU A 77 14.28 -1.89 -15.79
N VAL A 78 15.54 -1.54 -15.59
CA VAL A 78 16.69 -2.18 -16.25
C VAL A 78 16.92 -3.56 -15.63
N GLY A 79 16.93 -3.62 -14.30
CA GLY A 79 17.30 -4.81 -13.53
C GLY A 79 18.80 -5.09 -13.60
N THR A 80 19.40 -5.55 -12.51
CA THR A 80 20.79 -6.03 -12.51
C THR A 80 20.89 -7.52 -12.87
N ASN A 81 19.75 -8.24 -12.83
CA ASN A 81 19.54 -9.60 -13.29
C ASN A 81 18.05 -9.80 -13.68
N PRO A 82 17.67 -10.88 -14.37
CA PRO A 82 16.29 -11.09 -14.82
C PRO A 82 15.23 -11.09 -13.71
N GLU A 83 15.62 -11.44 -12.48
CA GLU A 83 14.72 -11.50 -11.32
C GLU A 83 14.49 -10.13 -10.66
N THR A 84 15.39 -9.17 -10.86
CA THR A 84 15.29 -7.81 -10.30
C THR A 84 14.61 -6.82 -11.24
N LYS A 85 14.50 -7.17 -12.53
CA LYS A 85 13.74 -6.40 -13.52
C LYS A 85 12.24 -6.49 -13.20
N ARG A 86 11.62 -5.35 -12.89
CA ARG A 86 10.20 -5.29 -12.53
C ARG A 86 9.55 -3.99 -13.00
N ALA A 87 8.27 -4.05 -13.31
CA ALA A 87 7.46 -2.86 -13.49
C ALA A 87 7.39 -2.06 -12.18
N VAL A 88 7.35 -0.74 -12.29
CA VAL A 88 7.30 0.16 -11.13
C VAL A 88 6.01 0.98 -11.19
N LEU A 89 5.31 1.02 -10.06
CA LEU A 89 4.15 1.88 -9.84
C LEU A 89 4.48 2.87 -8.73
N VAL A 90 4.47 4.15 -9.05
CA VAL A 90 4.87 5.24 -8.14
C VAL A 90 3.64 6.00 -7.70
N PHE A 91 3.54 6.24 -6.40
CA PHE A 91 2.45 7.01 -5.80
C PHE A 91 2.99 8.32 -5.25
N PHE A 92 2.31 9.42 -5.56
CA PHE A 92 2.57 10.73 -5.01
C PHE A 92 1.39 11.17 -4.17
N GLU A 93 1.64 11.89 -3.07
CA GLU A 93 0.59 12.39 -2.18
C GLU A 93 -0.35 13.37 -2.90
N SER A 94 0.18 14.18 -3.81
CA SER A 94 -0.58 15.23 -4.48
C SER A 94 -0.29 15.32 -5.96
N LYS A 95 -1.24 15.89 -6.71
CA LYS A 95 -1.06 16.22 -8.13
C LYS A 95 0.13 17.18 -8.34
N LYS A 96 0.32 18.14 -7.43
CA LYS A 96 1.44 19.08 -7.50
C LYS A 96 2.80 18.36 -7.44
N THR A 97 2.91 17.31 -6.62
CA THR A 97 4.14 16.55 -6.47
C THR A 97 4.46 15.74 -7.72
N ILE A 98 3.46 15.10 -8.34
CA ILE A 98 3.66 14.39 -9.61
C ILE A 98 3.98 15.36 -10.76
N ASP A 99 3.33 16.53 -10.81
CA ASP A 99 3.60 17.55 -11.84
C ASP A 99 5.04 18.11 -11.72
N GLY A 100 5.63 18.12 -10.52
CA GLY A 100 7.04 18.48 -10.33
C GLY A 100 8.03 17.35 -10.62
N PHE A 101 7.55 16.11 -10.68
CA PHE A 101 8.37 14.92 -10.98
C PHE A 101 8.49 14.65 -12.50
N LEU A 102 7.37 14.80 -13.21
CA LEU A 102 7.24 14.66 -14.67
C LEU A 102 8.02 15.75 -15.40
#